data_AF-A0A128F7K9-F1
#
_entry.id   AF-A0A128F7K9-F1
#
_cell.length_a   1.000
_cell.length_b   1.000
_cell.length_c   1.000
_cell.angle_alpha   90.00
_cell.angle_beta   90.00
_cell.angle_gamma   90.00
#
_symmetry.space_group_name_H-M   'P 1'
#
loop_
_entity.id
_entity.type
_entity.pdbx_description
1 polymer ?
#
loop_
_entity_poly.entity_id
_entity_poly.type
_entity_poly.pdbx_seq_one_letter_code
_entity_poly.pdbx_strand_id
1 'polypeptide(L)'
;MMEVQCHCGNVSVTADYPPTEVTQCNCSTCRRYAAAWSYYAPDEVSVSVRETPTQTYCWGDEDIEFHHCPVCGCITHYVTTPKCAAKIVAINMRMADNGILEKLPVRYVNGASF
;
A
#
# COMPACT_ATOMS: atom_id res chain seq x y z
N MET A 1 1.67 8.59 14.64
CA MET A 1 2.50 7.56 13.99
C MET A 1 1.73 6.26 13.96
N MET A 2 1.76 5.56 12.83
CA MET A 2 1.23 4.21 12.68
C MET A 2 2.31 3.30 12.09
N GLU A 3 2.24 2.00 12.37
CA GLU A 3 3.09 0.98 11.77
C GLU A 3 2.22 -0.18 11.29
N VAL A 4 2.55 -0.70 10.11
CA VAL A 4 2.03 -1.98 9.63
C VAL A 4 3.20 -2.87 9.21
N GLN A 5 3.01 -4.18 9.27
CA GLN A 5 4.05 -5.15 8.91
C GLN A 5 3.48 -6.20 7.97
N CYS A 6 4.31 -6.72 7.07
CA CYS A 6 3.95 -7.94 6.36
C CYS A 6 3.81 -9.12 7.33
N HIS A 7 3.16 -10.20 6.91
CA HIS A 7 2.85 -11.33 7.80
C HIS A 7 4.07 -11.92 8.53
N CYS A 8 5.21 -12.02 7.84
CA CYS A 8 6.45 -12.57 8.42
C CYS A 8 7.30 -11.53 9.18
N GLY A 9 6.90 -10.25 9.20
CA GLY A 9 7.65 -9.18 9.86
C GLY A 9 8.93 -8.73 9.14
N ASN A 10 9.22 -9.23 7.93
CA ASN A 10 10.40 -8.82 7.16
C ASN A 10 10.31 -7.37 6.67
N VAL A 11 9.11 -6.87 6.40
CA VAL A 11 8.86 -5.51 5.89
C VAL A 11 7.93 -4.79 6.87
N SER A 12 8.39 -3.67 7.42
CA SER A 12 7.56 -2.73 8.17
C SER A 12 7.41 -1.44 7.37
N VAL A 13 6.22 -0.85 7.41
CA VAL A 13 5.93 0.45 6.83
C VAL A 13 5.32 1.34 7.91
N THR A 14 5.94 2.48 8.17
CA THR A 14 5.48 3.45 9.17
C THR A 14 5.05 4.74 8.50
N ALA A 15 3.97 5.34 8.98
CA ALA A 15 3.55 6.68 8.60
C ALA A 15 3.43 7.60 9.82
N ASP A 16 3.64 8.90 9.61
CA ASP A 16 3.68 9.90 10.68
C ASP A 16 2.37 10.02 11.46
N TYR A 17 1.23 9.73 10.82
CA TYR A 17 -0.10 9.78 11.40
C TYR A 17 -0.97 8.61 10.92
N PRO A 18 -1.96 8.17 11.71
CA PRO A 18 -2.93 7.17 11.28
C PRO A 18 -3.83 7.73 10.17
N PRO A 19 -4.34 6.88 9.25
CA PRO A 19 -5.23 7.32 8.20
C PRO A 19 -6.60 7.64 8.75
N THR A 20 -7.32 8.51 8.06
CA THR A 20 -8.72 8.83 8.34
C THR A 20 -9.71 8.02 7.50
N GLU A 21 -9.24 7.42 6.40
CA GLU A 21 -10.00 6.56 5.50
C GLU A 21 -9.08 5.59 4.75
N VAL A 22 -9.68 4.59 4.10
CA VAL A 22 -8.97 3.71 3.15
C VAL A 22 -9.72 3.68 1.82
N THR A 23 -8.98 3.56 0.73
CA THR A 23 -9.55 3.36 -0.61
C THR A 23 -9.51 1.90 -1.02
N GLN A 24 -10.63 1.40 -1.52
CA GLN A 24 -10.71 0.12 -2.22
C GLN A 24 -11.03 0.36 -3.69
N CYS A 25 -10.14 -0.11 -4.55
CA CYS A 25 -10.23 0.05 -6.00
C CYS A 25 -10.56 -1.28 -6.67
N ASN A 26 -11.44 -1.25 -7.67
CA ASN A 26 -11.85 -2.44 -8.42
C ASN A 26 -11.04 -2.68 -9.72
N CYS A 27 -9.95 -1.94 -9.98
CA CYS A 27 -9.12 -2.18 -11.16
C CYS A 27 -8.54 -3.60 -11.17
N SER A 28 -8.07 -4.06 -12.32
CA SER A 28 -7.62 -5.43 -12.52
C SER A 28 -6.57 -5.89 -11.49
N THR A 29 -5.63 -5.01 -11.11
CA THR A 29 -4.61 -5.29 -10.09
C THR A 29 -5.17 -5.19 -8.67
N CYS A 30 -5.82 -4.06 -8.31
CA CYS A 30 -6.29 -3.82 -6.94
C CYS A 30 -7.33 -4.84 -6.47
N ARG A 31 -8.25 -5.25 -7.35
CA ARG A 31 -9.26 -6.27 -6.98
C ARG A 31 -8.64 -7.64 -6.67
N ARG A 32 -7.48 -7.95 -7.26
CA ARG A 32 -6.75 -9.22 -7.03
C ARG A 32 -5.88 -9.17 -5.78
N TYR A 33 -5.31 -7.99 -5.48
CA TYR A 33 -4.61 -7.77 -4.22
C TYR A 33 -5.55 -7.58 -3.03
N ALA A 34 -6.83 -7.27 -3.28
CA ALA A 34 -7.83 -6.97 -2.27
C ALA A 34 -7.34 -5.93 -1.24
N ALA A 35 -6.54 -4.98 -1.71
CA ALA A 35 -5.87 -4.01 -0.86
C ALA A 35 -6.83 -2.90 -0.40
N ALA A 36 -6.54 -2.36 0.79
CA ALA A 36 -7.19 -1.17 1.32
C ALA A 36 -6.12 -0.09 1.51
N TRP A 37 -6.10 0.89 0.60
CA TRP A 37 -5.00 1.85 0.50
C TRP A 37 -5.25 3.10 1.34
N SER A 38 -4.28 3.48 2.17
CA SER A 38 -4.16 4.83 2.73
C SER A 38 -3.02 5.56 2.05
N TYR A 39 -3.16 6.86 1.79
CA TYR A 39 -2.25 7.64 0.94
C TYR A 39 -1.48 8.68 1.75
N TYR A 40 -0.19 8.81 1.45
CA TYR A 40 0.73 9.73 2.10
C TYR A 40 1.71 10.32 1.09
N ALA A 41 2.34 11.43 1.43
CA ALA A 41 3.50 11.95 0.74
C ALA A 41 4.74 11.07 1.02
N PRO A 42 5.73 11.01 0.11
CA PRO A 42 6.90 10.15 0.29
C PRO A 42 7.74 10.45 1.53
N ASP A 43 7.75 11.69 2.01
CA ASP A 43 8.47 12.13 3.20
C ASP A 43 7.72 11.84 4.52
N GLU A 44 6.45 11.44 4.45
CA GLU A 44 5.63 11.06 5.60
C GLU A 44 5.67 9.54 5.89
N VAL A 45 6.41 8.76 5.08
CA VAL A 45 6.46 7.30 5.14
C VAL A 45 7.90 6.82 5.23
N SER A 46 8.15 5.84 6.10
CA SER A 46 9.40 5.10 6.16
C SER A 46 9.15 3.61 5.96
N VAL A 47 9.98 2.96 5.14
CA VAL A 47 9.94 1.52 4.90
C VAL A 47 11.22 0.92 5.48
N SER A 48 11.08 -0.05 6.37
CA SER A 48 12.21 -0.80 6.90
C SER A 48 12.11 -2.27 6.51
N VAL A 49 13.27 -2.85 6.19
CA VAL A 49 13.41 -4.24 5.77
C VAL A 49 14.42 -4.91 6.68
N ARG A 50 14.05 -6.06 7.25
CA ARG A 50 14.92 -6.81 8.16
C ARG A 50 15.98 -7.63 7.42
N GLU A 51 15.57 -8.43 6.44
CA GLU A 51 16.45 -9.39 5.79
C GLU A 51 16.47 -9.24 4.27
N THR A 52 15.32 -9.39 3.62
CA THR A 52 15.25 -9.42 2.14
C THR A 52 14.47 -8.22 1.59
N PRO A 53 15.07 -7.42 0.68
CA PRO A 53 14.39 -6.28 0.04
C PRO A 53 13.05 -6.65 -0.59
N THR A 54 12.10 -5.71 -0.62
CA THR A 54 10.84 -5.91 -1.32
C THR A 54 11.08 -6.17 -2.81
N GLN A 55 10.26 -7.03 -3.41
CA GLN A 55 10.16 -7.13 -4.86
C GLN A 55 9.03 -6.25 -5.37
N THR A 56 9.15 -5.81 -6.62
CA THR A 56 8.22 -4.87 -7.22
C THR A 56 7.50 -5.45 -8.43
N TYR A 57 6.28 -5.00 -8.65
CA TYR A 57 5.51 -5.28 -9.85
C TYR A 57 4.94 -3.97 -10.39
N CYS A 58 5.25 -3.68 -11.65
CA CYS A 58 4.79 -2.52 -12.39
C CYS A 58 4.07 -3.00 -13.65
N TRP A 59 2.96 -2.37 -14.01
CA TRP A 59 2.10 -2.80 -15.12
C TRP A 59 1.31 -1.63 -15.70
N GLY A 60 0.85 -1.77 -16.94
CA GLY A 60 -0.07 -0.83 -17.57
C GLY A 60 0.64 0.42 -18.07
N ASP A 61 0.17 1.58 -17.63
CA ASP A 61 0.81 2.89 -17.86
C ASP A 61 2.18 3.02 -17.15
N GLU A 62 2.47 2.10 -16.23
CA GLU A 62 3.65 2.10 -15.38
C GLU A 62 3.70 3.30 -14.42
N ASP A 63 2.54 3.83 -14.03
CA ASP A 63 2.43 4.93 -13.05
C ASP A 63 2.64 4.46 -11.61
N ILE A 64 2.47 3.16 -11.33
CA ILE A 64 2.51 2.59 -9.99
C ILE A 64 3.42 1.37 -9.93
N GLU A 65 4.33 1.38 -8.94
CA GLU A 65 5.15 0.25 -8.55
C GLU A 65 4.62 -0.38 -7.25
N PHE A 66 4.09 -1.61 -7.33
CA PHE A 66 3.55 -2.35 -6.18
C PHE A 66 4.65 -3.15 -5.48
N HIS A 67 4.89 -2.86 -4.20
CA HIS A 67 5.91 -3.54 -3.39
C HIS A 67 5.33 -4.69 -2.57
N HIS A 68 5.95 -5.86 -2.69
CA HIS A 68 5.57 -7.04 -1.93
C HIS A 68 6.76 -7.67 -1.21
N CYS A 69 6.45 -8.32 -0.09
CA CYS A 69 7.45 -9.06 0.65
C CYS A 69 7.78 -10.37 -0.10
N PRO A 70 9.06 -10.63 -0.44
CA PRO A 70 9.43 -11.85 -1.16
C PRO A 70 9.32 -13.12 -0.29
N VAL A 71 9.23 -12.97 1.03
CA VAL A 71 9.16 -14.10 1.97
C VAL A 71 7.72 -14.59 2.15
N CYS A 72 6.74 -13.69 2.32
CA CYS A 72 5.35 -14.05 2.59
C CYS A 72 4.35 -13.64 1.50
N GLY A 73 4.79 -12.91 0.47
CA GLY A 73 3.94 -12.47 -0.64
C GLY A 73 2.99 -11.31 -0.33
N CYS A 74 2.90 -10.84 0.92
CA CYS A 74 2.03 -9.70 1.26
C CYS A 74 2.42 -8.44 0.47
N ILE A 75 1.43 -7.82 -0.18
CA ILE A 75 1.56 -6.48 -0.77
C ILE A 75 1.49 -5.46 0.35
N THR A 76 2.57 -4.73 0.59
CA THR A 76 2.68 -3.84 1.77
C THR A 76 2.37 -2.39 1.42
N HIS A 77 2.90 -1.91 0.31
CA HIS A 77 2.70 -0.55 -0.16
C HIS A 77 2.85 -0.50 -1.69
N TYR A 78 2.48 0.62 -2.27
CA TYR A 78 2.94 0.99 -3.60
C TYR A 78 3.51 2.40 -3.58
N VAL A 79 4.36 2.70 -4.56
CA VAL A 79 4.82 4.06 -4.83
C VAL A 79 4.46 4.45 -6.25
N THR A 80 4.18 5.73 -6.47
CA THR A 80 4.05 6.26 -7.84
C THR A 80 5.44 6.38 -8.47
N THR A 81 5.56 6.01 -9.74
CA THR A 81 6.81 6.13 -10.50
C THR A 81 7.00 7.58 -11.00
N PRO A 82 8.17 7.92 -11.58
CA PRO A 82 8.37 9.23 -12.19
C PRO A 82 7.43 9.58 -13.36
N LYS A 83 6.68 8.62 -13.90
CA LYS A 83 5.69 8.84 -14.96
C LYS A 83 4.40 9.48 -14.42
N CYS A 84 4.08 9.21 -13.16
CA CYS A 84 2.93 9.80 -12.50
C CYS A 84 3.26 11.22 -12.01
N ALA A 85 2.40 12.18 -12.32
CA ALA A 85 2.58 13.57 -11.84
C ALA A 85 2.43 13.68 -10.32
N ALA A 86 1.60 12.82 -9.71
CA ALA A 86 1.43 12.75 -8.28
C ALA A 86 2.56 11.94 -7.64
N LYS A 87 3.09 12.42 -6.51
CA LYS A 87 4.07 11.70 -5.69
C LYS A 87 3.38 11.14 -4.47
N ILE A 88 3.12 9.83 -4.48
CA ILE A 88 2.30 9.16 -3.49
C ILE A 88 3.00 7.88 -3.03
N VAL A 89 2.97 7.64 -1.73
CA VAL A 89 3.16 6.31 -1.14
C VAL A 89 1.83 5.86 -0.56
N ALA A 90 1.35 4.71 -1.01
CA ALA A 90 0.11 4.14 -0.51
C ALA A 90 0.39 2.90 0.33
N ILE A 91 -0.09 2.86 1.56
CA ILE A 91 0.12 1.77 2.51
C ILE A 91 -1.11 0.85 2.48
N ASN A 92 -0.91 -0.46 2.42
CA ASN A 92 -1.98 -1.44 2.47
C ASN A 92 -2.41 -1.69 3.92
N MET A 93 -3.53 -1.09 4.33
CA MET A 93 -4.09 -1.20 5.68
C MET A 93 -4.65 -2.60 6.00
N ARG A 94 -4.67 -3.53 5.04
CA ARG A 94 -4.88 -4.97 5.35
C ARG A 94 -3.75 -5.58 6.17
N MET A 95 -2.62 -4.90 6.28
CA MET A 95 -1.50 -5.28 7.16
C MET A 95 -1.65 -4.74 8.60
N ALA A 96 -2.63 -3.87 8.86
CA ALA A 96 -2.92 -3.37 10.20
C ALA A 96 -3.74 -4.39 11.00
N ASP A 97 -3.85 -4.18 12.31
CA ASP A 97 -4.79 -4.91 13.15
C ASP A 97 -6.25 -4.70 12.65
N ASN A 98 -7.04 -5.78 12.64
CA ASN A 98 -8.42 -5.74 12.14
C ASN A 98 -9.28 -4.71 12.88
N GLY A 99 -9.08 -4.52 14.18
CA GLY A 99 -9.81 -3.55 14.99
C GLY A 99 -9.49 -2.09 14.65
N ILE A 100 -8.39 -1.83 13.92
CA ILE A 100 -8.09 -0.53 13.31
C ILE A 100 -8.80 -0.44 11.95
N LEU A 101 -8.58 -1.42 11.08
CA LEU A 101 -9.10 -1.40 9.70
C LEU A 101 -10.62 -1.29 9.64
N GLU A 102 -11.34 -2.04 10.48
CA GLU A 102 -12.82 -2.08 10.49
C GLU A 102 -13.46 -0.74 10.89
N LYS A 103 -12.71 0.15 11.55
CA LYS A 103 -13.19 1.46 11.98
C LYS A 103 -12.95 2.55 10.94
N LEU A 104 -12.13 2.28 9.92
CA LEU A 104 -11.80 3.25 8.90
C LEU A 104 -12.91 3.29 7.84
N PRO A 105 -13.47 4.47 7.53
CA PRO A 105 -14.34 4.67 6.38
C PRO A 105 -13.69 4.15 5.10
N VAL A 106 -14.49 3.52 4.24
CA VAL A 106 -14.04 2.99 2.95
C VAL A 106 -14.51 3.89 1.82
N ARG A 107 -13.56 4.46 1.08
CA ARG A 107 -13.79 5.13 -0.19
C ARG A 107 -13.67 4.13 -1.33
N TYR A 108 -14.73 3.95 -2.10
CA TYR A 108 -14.71 3.05 -3.26
C TYR A 108 -14.32 3.80 -4.53
N VAL A 109 -13.41 3.22 -5.30
CA VAL A 109 -12.95 3.77 -6.60
C VAL A 109 -13.23 2.76 -7.70
N ASN A 110 -13.89 3.22 -8.78
CA ASN A 110 -14.08 2.46 -10.00
C ASN A 110 -12.84 2.55 -10.90
N GLY A 111 -11.72 1.97 -10.48
CA GLY A 111 -10.50 1.94 -11.29
C GLY A 111 -10.61 1.11 -12.57
N ALA A 112 -11.64 0.27 -12.72
CA ALA A 112 -11.86 -0.52 -13.93
C ALA A 112 -12.42 0.28 -15.11
N SER A 113 -12.85 1.53 -14.90
CA SER A 113 -13.34 2.41 -15.97
C SER A 113 -12.27 3.38 -16.51
N PHE A 114 -11.05 3.29 -16.02
CA PHE A 114 -9.90 4.08 -16.48
C PHE A 114 -9.03 3.24 -17.42
#